data_AF-D5UVA1-F1
#
_entry.id   AF-D5UVA1-F1
#
_cell.length_a   1.000
_cell.length_b   1.000
_cell.length_c   1.000
_cell.angle_alpha   90.00
_cell.angle_beta   90.00
_cell.angle_gamma   90.00
#
_symmetry.space_group_name_H-M   'P 1'
#
loop_
_entity.id
_entity.type
_entity.pdbx_description
1 polymer ?
#
loop_
_entity_poly.entity_id
_entity_poly.type
_entity_poly.pdbx_seq_one_letter_code
_entity_poly.pdbx_strand_id
1 'polypeptide(L)'
;MTGANSYFRTMTATATVLVLAASLSACFDSKPVTAPSGVKSPPTSTVTVTAAPSGATTTTAPSAATTTGSSGTMLADLRLGRRDDGDRLVLQFTGAAPPYRISRTAGPVADCGSGNPATGPGEFLVLTAEPVAMMDDEGRPAYTGPATVAGPGGAISRAVITCRFEAQLQVAVQLTGNNQRYTDSTLTGPGRIVVDVKN
;
A
#
# COMPACT_ATOMS: atom_id res chain seq x y z
N MET A 1 -19.09 -66.36 1.92
CA MET A 1 -17.92 -66.21 2.81
C MET A 1 -17.80 -64.73 3.10
N THR A 2 -18.40 -64.25 4.20
CA THR A 2 -17.69 -63.79 5.42
C THR A 2 -16.78 -62.60 5.10
N GLY A 3 -16.90 -61.39 5.63
CA GLY A 3 -17.70 -60.81 6.70
C GLY A 3 -17.39 -59.31 6.76
N ALA A 4 -18.16 -58.60 7.58
CA ALA A 4 -18.13 -57.16 7.80
C ALA A 4 -16.77 -56.62 8.32
N ASN A 5 -16.52 -55.31 8.11
CA ASN A 5 -16.17 -54.41 9.22
C ASN A 5 -16.22 -52.93 8.81
N SER A 6 -17.36 -52.33 9.15
CA SER A 6 -17.53 -50.88 9.30
C SER A 6 -16.91 -50.43 10.63
N TYR A 7 -15.91 -49.55 10.58
CA TYR A 7 -15.44 -48.80 11.74
C TYR A 7 -15.91 -47.36 11.64
N PHE A 8 -17.10 -47.11 12.20
CA PHE A 8 -17.51 -45.80 12.67
C PHE A 8 -16.54 -45.37 13.78
N ARG A 9 -15.82 -44.27 13.58
CA ARG A 9 -15.02 -43.65 14.64
C ARG A 9 -15.62 -42.30 14.97
N THR A 10 -16.53 -42.32 15.93
CA THR A 10 -16.99 -41.18 16.72
C THR A 10 -15.77 -40.53 17.39
N MET A 11 -15.39 -39.32 16.94
CA MET A 11 -14.49 -38.46 17.71
C MET A 11 -15.32 -37.47 18.50
N THR A 12 -15.36 -37.72 19.80
CA THR A 12 -15.94 -36.92 20.86
C THR A 12 -15.35 -35.52 20.91
N ALA A 13 -16.22 -34.52 20.96
CA ALA A 13 -15.90 -33.15 21.30
C ALA A 13 -15.40 -33.06 22.76
N THR A 14 -14.22 -32.50 22.96
CA THR A 14 -13.75 -32.02 24.26
C THR A 14 -13.63 -30.52 24.19
N ALA A 15 -14.64 -29.84 24.73
CA ALA A 15 -14.62 -28.41 25.00
C ALA A 15 -13.78 -28.16 26.25
N THR A 16 -12.59 -27.58 26.08
CA THR A 16 -11.78 -27.09 27.19
C THR A 16 -12.05 -25.60 27.35
N VAL A 17 -12.87 -25.27 28.35
CA VAL A 17 -13.08 -23.89 28.82
C VAL A 17 -11.87 -23.52 29.68
N LEU A 18 -11.04 -22.60 29.19
CA LEU A 18 -9.98 -21.96 29.95
C LEU A 18 -10.47 -20.57 30.39
N VAL A 19 -10.96 -20.48 31.63
CA VAL A 19 -11.18 -19.20 32.33
C VAL A 19 -10.01 -19.01 33.27
N LEU A 20 -9.19 -17.98 33.06
CA LEU A 20 -8.42 -17.30 34.11
C LEU A 20 -7.77 -16.02 33.55
N ALA A 21 -8.08 -14.88 34.18
CA ALA A 21 -7.12 -13.97 34.83
C ALA A 21 -7.38 -12.46 34.65
N ALA A 22 -7.51 -11.83 35.83
CA ALA A 22 -6.95 -10.55 36.24
C ALA A 22 -7.51 -9.25 35.63
N SER A 23 -8.51 -8.68 36.31
CA SER A 23 -8.85 -7.26 36.27
C SER A 23 -7.77 -6.43 36.99
N LEU A 24 -6.89 -5.75 36.26
CA LEU A 24 -6.10 -4.64 36.80
C LEU A 24 -6.94 -3.35 36.73
N SER A 25 -7.48 -2.94 37.87
CA SER A 25 -8.07 -1.62 38.05
C SER A 25 -6.95 -0.59 38.17
N ALA A 26 -6.53 0.00 37.06
CA ALA A 26 -5.67 1.18 37.08
C ALA A 26 -6.51 2.42 37.39
N CYS A 27 -6.35 2.98 38.60
CA CYS A 27 -6.85 4.31 38.91
C CYS A 27 -6.08 5.33 38.05
N PHE A 28 -6.74 5.89 37.03
CA PHE A 28 -6.23 7.06 36.33
C PHE A 28 -6.54 8.32 37.16
N ASP A 29 -5.49 8.90 37.75
CA ASP A 29 -5.51 10.24 38.35
C ASP A 29 -5.67 11.28 37.22
N SER A 30 -6.90 11.74 37.00
CA SER A 30 -7.19 12.79 36.02
C SER A 30 -6.84 14.16 36.61
N LYS A 31 -5.58 14.56 36.53
CA LYS A 31 -5.23 15.98 36.69
C LYS A 31 -5.56 16.71 35.39
N PRO A 32 -6.39 17.78 35.40
CA PRO A 32 -6.50 18.64 34.24
C PRO A 32 -5.15 19.30 34.00
N VAL A 33 -4.48 18.95 32.90
CA VAL A 33 -3.37 19.72 32.37
C VAL A 33 -3.95 21.01 31.80
N THR A 34 -3.90 22.07 32.60
CA THR A 34 -4.08 23.44 32.12
C THR A 34 -2.96 23.74 31.14
N ALA A 35 -3.28 23.86 29.85
CA ALA A 35 -2.35 24.36 28.86
C ALA A 35 -1.94 25.79 29.25
N PRO A 36 -0.63 26.13 29.29
CA PRO A 36 -0.22 27.51 29.46
C PRO A 36 -0.66 28.30 28.20
N SER A 37 -1.69 29.12 28.35
CA SER A 37 -2.01 30.20 27.41
C SER A 37 -0.90 31.24 27.48
N GLY A 38 0.13 31.10 26.63
CA GLY A 38 1.28 32.00 26.71
C GLY A 38 2.31 31.94 25.59
N VAL A 39 2.14 31.15 24.52
CA VAL A 39 3.04 31.23 23.37
C VAL A 39 2.53 32.26 22.36
N LYS A 40 3.07 33.47 22.49
CA LYS A 40 2.99 34.54 21.49
C LYS A 40 3.52 33.98 20.17
N SER A 41 2.70 34.01 19.11
CA SER A 41 3.12 33.62 17.76
C SER A 41 4.40 34.38 17.38
N PRO A 42 5.46 33.69 16.91
CA PRO A 42 6.59 34.38 16.30
C PRO A 42 6.12 35.07 15.01
N PRO A 43 6.64 36.27 14.68
CA PRO A 43 6.29 36.94 13.43
C PRO A 43 6.74 36.08 12.24
N THR A 44 5.87 35.97 11.24
CA THR A 44 6.18 35.41 9.93
C THR A 44 7.27 36.25 9.27
N SER A 45 8.51 35.73 9.25
CA SER A 45 9.59 36.32 8.45
C SER A 45 9.40 35.92 6.99
N THR A 46 9.01 36.88 6.15
CA THR A 46 9.05 36.74 4.70
C THR A 46 10.50 36.68 4.25
N VAL A 47 11.00 35.47 3.95
CA VAL A 47 12.29 35.28 3.27
C VAL A 47 12.09 35.46 1.77
N THR A 48 12.55 36.58 1.25
CA THR A 48 12.72 36.82 -0.18
C THR A 48 13.89 35.97 -0.66
N VAL A 49 13.64 34.90 -1.41
CA VAL A 49 14.70 34.11 -2.05
C VAL A 49 15.03 34.74 -3.40
N THR A 50 16.13 35.50 -3.43
CA THR A 50 16.82 35.92 -4.65
C THR A 50 17.41 34.69 -5.33
N ALA A 51 17.04 34.45 -6.59
CA ALA A 51 17.58 33.34 -7.40
C ALA A 51 19.02 33.63 -7.88
N ALA A 52 19.88 32.62 -7.78
CA ALA A 52 21.16 32.53 -8.50
C ALA A 52 21.33 31.09 -9.05
N PRO A 53 22.02 30.88 -10.19
CA PRO A 53 21.76 29.71 -11.04
C PRO A 53 22.69 28.49 -10.78
N SER A 54 22.12 27.33 -11.14
CA SER A 54 22.73 26.11 -11.70
C SER A 54 23.81 25.36 -10.91
N GLY A 55 23.39 24.24 -10.31
CA GLY A 55 24.20 23.04 -10.09
C GLY A 55 23.28 21.81 -10.21
N ALA A 56 23.59 20.89 -11.13
CA ALA A 56 22.75 19.76 -11.47
C ALA A 56 22.72 18.68 -10.38
N THR A 57 21.52 18.34 -9.90
CA THR A 57 21.25 17.12 -9.15
C THR A 57 19.86 16.61 -9.57
N THR A 58 19.81 15.41 -10.15
CA THR A 58 18.57 14.76 -10.60
C THR A 58 17.80 14.23 -9.40
N THR A 59 17.01 15.09 -8.76
CA THR A 59 15.96 14.68 -7.81
C THR A 59 14.63 15.10 -8.41
N THR A 60 13.79 14.14 -8.76
CA THR A 60 12.42 14.41 -9.23
C THR A 60 11.65 15.08 -8.09
N ALA A 61 11.40 16.39 -8.23
CA ALA A 61 10.62 17.16 -7.27
C ALA A 61 9.13 16.75 -7.35
N PRO A 62 8.39 16.75 -6.22
CA PRO A 62 6.97 16.47 -6.24
C PRO A 62 6.22 17.55 -7.00
N SER A 63 5.35 17.14 -7.92
CA SER A 63 4.44 18.05 -8.63
C SER A 63 3.28 18.41 -7.70
N ALA A 64 3.18 19.69 -7.31
CA ALA A 64 2.10 20.18 -6.48
C ALA A 64 0.80 20.30 -7.31
N ALA A 65 -0.22 19.54 -6.94
CA ALA A 65 -1.56 19.66 -7.51
C ALA A 65 -2.47 20.50 -6.60
N THR A 66 -3.18 21.46 -7.19
CA THR A 66 -4.20 22.29 -6.54
C THR A 66 -5.43 21.43 -6.21
N THR A 67 -5.78 21.34 -4.93
CA THR A 67 -7.00 20.67 -4.45
C THR A 67 -8.21 21.55 -4.71
N THR A 68 -8.92 21.31 -5.82
CA THR A 68 -10.31 21.74 -6.01
C THR A 68 -11.14 20.46 -6.11
N GLY A 69 -12.26 20.39 -5.38
CA GLY A 69 -13.06 19.19 -5.13
C GLY A 69 -13.63 18.48 -6.36
N SER A 70 -12.75 17.84 -7.12
CA SER A 70 -13.03 16.73 -8.03
C SER A 70 -12.71 15.47 -7.24
N SER A 71 -13.61 14.49 -7.24
CA SER A 71 -13.33 13.13 -6.74
C SER A 71 -11.95 12.72 -7.32
N GLY A 72 -10.98 12.50 -6.43
CA GLY A 72 -9.58 12.32 -6.84
C GLY A 72 -9.41 11.15 -7.81
N THR A 73 -8.25 11.04 -8.44
CA THR A 73 -7.95 9.87 -9.29
C THR A 73 -8.07 8.59 -8.47
N MET A 74 -8.75 7.57 -8.98
CA MET A 74 -8.98 6.30 -8.28
C MET A 74 -8.26 5.18 -9.00
N LEU A 75 -7.79 4.15 -8.28
CA LEU A 75 -7.34 2.93 -8.94
C LEU A 75 -8.53 2.31 -9.66
N ALA A 76 -8.38 2.09 -10.97
CA ALA A 76 -9.39 1.48 -11.84
C ALA A 76 -9.01 0.04 -12.21
N ASP A 77 -7.72 -0.24 -12.41
CA ASP A 77 -7.22 -1.57 -12.77
C ASP A 77 -5.80 -1.81 -12.23
N LEU A 78 -5.50 -3.07 -11.91
CA LEU A 78 -4.20 -3.56 -11.49
C LEU A 78 -3.91 -4.84 -12.26
N ARG A 79 -2.89 -4.82 -13.12
CA ARG A 79 -2.54 -5.96 -13.97
C ARG A 79 -1.05 -6.23 -14.00
N LEU A 80 -0.73 -7.51 -14.06
CA LEU A 80 0.60 -8.04 -14.30
C LEU A 80 0.62 -8.77 -15.63
N GLY A 81 1.70 -8.65 -16.40
CA GLY A 81 1.84 -9.33 -17.68
C GLY A 81 3.28 -9.58 -18.07
N ARG A 82 3.52 -10.64 -18.85
CA ARG A 82 4.84 -10.97 -19.38
C ARG A 82 5.31 -9.91 -20.40
N ARG A 83 6.61 -9.64 -20.40
CA ARG A 83 7.36 -8.94 -21.45
C ARG A 83 8.51 -9.84 -21.92
N ASP A 84 9.16 -9.49 -23.02
CA ASP A 84 10.27 -10.30 -23.56
C ASP A 84 11.46 -10.39 -22.60
N ASP A 85 11.70 -9.34 -21.82
CA ASP A 85 12.84 -9.20 -20.90
C ASP A 85 12.46 -9.23 -19.42
N GLY A 86 11.23 -9.63 -19.09
CA GLY A 86 10.76 -9.67 -17.71
C GLY A 86 9.24 -9.62 -17.60
N ASP A 87 8.73 -8.95 -16.57
CA ASP A 87 7.30 -8.79 -16.31
C ASP A 87 6.96 -7.30 -16.11
N ARG A 88 5.73 -6.91 -16.42
CA ARG A 88 5.21 -5.54 -16.26
C ARG A 88 4.07 -5.50 -15.26
N LEU A 89 4.14 -4.57 -14.31
CA LEU A 89 3.00 -4.06 -13.56
C LEU A 89 2.41 -2.83 -14.27
N VAL A 90 1.09 -2.77 -14.32
CA VAL A 90 0.36 -1.55 -14.67
C VAL A 90 -0.71 -1.28 -13.64
N LEU A 91 -0.65 -0.09 -13.03
CA LEU A 91 -1.73 0.51 -12.25
C LEU A 91 -2.40 1.55 -13.14
N GLN A 92 -3.69 1.34 -13.44
CA GLN A 92 -4.48 2.29 -14.22
C GLN A 92 -5.42 3.05 -13.30
N PHE A 93 -5.57 4.34 -13.56
CA PHE A 93 -6.39 5.22 -12.78
C PHE A 93 -7.55 5.80 -13.58
N THR A 94 -8.62 6.20 -12.90
CA THR A 94 -9.78 6.85 -13.51
C THR A 94 -9.45 8.23 -14.08
N GLY A 95 -8.45 8.91 -13.51
CA GLY A 95 -7.93 10.20 -13.97
C GLY A 95 -6.45 10.13 -14.36
N ALA A 96 -5.72 11.20 -14.07
CA ALA A 96 -4.27 11.24 -14.23
C ALA A 96 -3.58 10.23 -13.30
N ALA A 97 -2.37 9.79 -13.67
CA ALA A 97 -1.52 9.04 -12.76
C ALA A 97 -1.16 9.94 -11.56
N PRO A 98 -1.37 9.50 -10.32
CA PRO A 98 -0.98 10.25 -9.14
C PRO A 98 0.56 10.31 -9.02
N PRO A 99 1.10 11.28 -8.27
CA PRO A 99 2.48 11.20 -7.79
C PRO A 99 2.72 9.87 -7.04
N TYR A 100 3.90 9.29 -7.23
CA TYR A 100 4.24 8.02 -6.59
C TYR A 100 5.73 7.93 -6.27
N ARG A 101 6.05 6.96 -5.41
CA ARG A 101 7.42 6.53 -5.10
C ARG A 101 7.48 5.00 -5.12
N ILE A 102 8.65 4.47 -5.43
CA ILE A 102 8.92 3.03 -5.37
C ILE A 102 10.13 2.81 -4.46
N SER A 103 9.98 1.95 -3.46
CA SER A 103 11.10 1.49 -2.63
C SER A 103 11.31 -0.01 -2.82
N ARG A 104 12.54 -0.48 -2.60
CA ARG A 104 12.83 -1.90 -2.46
C ARG A 104 12.92 -2.24 -0.99
N THR A 105 12.30 -3.34 -0.56
CA THR A 105 12.33 -3.78 0.83
C THR A 105 12.24 -5.29 0.95
N ALA A 106 12.90 -5.83 1.99
CA ALA A 106 12.69 -7.20 2.41
C ALA A 106 11.38 -7.30 3.19
N GLY A 107 10.61 -8.35 2.90
CA GLY A 107 9.31 -8.59 3.52
C GLY A 107 9.41 -9.17 4.94
N PRO A 108 8.29 -9.18 5.68
CA PRO A 108 6.96 -8.84 5.19
C PRO A 108 6.70 -7.33 5.09
N VAL A 109 5.96 -6.92 4.06
CA VAL A 109 5.33 -5.61 3.95
C VAL A 109 4.02 -5.60 4.75
N ALA A 110 3.85 -4.60 5.61
CA ALA A 110 2.68 -4.43 6.47
C ALA A 110 1.49 -3.80 5.72
N ASP A 111 0.29 -4.13 6.18
CA ASP A 111 -0.94 -3.39 5.87
C ASP A 111 -0.88 -2.01 6.54
N CYS A 112 -1.17 -0.95 5.79
CA CYS A 112 -0.97 0.41 6.29
C CYS A 112 -1.95 0.83 7.39
N GLY A 113 -3.15 0.22 7.46
CA GLY A 113 -4.17 0.60 8.44
C GLY A 113 -3.98 -0.14 9.75
N SER A 114 -3.74 -1.45 9.68
CA SER A 114 -3.61 -2.31 10.85
C SER A 114 -2.16 -2.46 11.35
N GLY A 115 -1.17 -2.23 10.50
CA GLY A 115 0.24 -2.53 10.77
C GLY A 115 0.58 -4.04 10.75
N ASN A 116 -0.40 -4.91 10.56
CA ASN A 116 -0.18 -6.36 10.49
C ASN A 116 0.52 -6.74 9.17
N PRO A 117 1.27 -7.86 9.12
CA PRO A 117 1.83 -8.35 7.86
C PRO A 117 0.75 -8.61 6.80
N ALA A 118 0.80 -7.89 5.69
CA ALA A 118 -0.07 -8.11 4.53
C ALA A 118 0.53 -9.11 3.53
N THR A 119 1.84 -9.34 3.63
CA THR A 119 2.62 -10.22 2.78
C THR A 119 3.46 -11.18 3.63
N GLY A 120 4.13 -12.13 2.99
CA GLY A 120 5.11 -13.02 3.62
C GLY A 120 6.56 -12.53 3.43
N PRO A 121 7.56 -13.35 3.80
CA PRO A 121 8.95 -13.06 3.49
C PRO A 121 9.19 -13.03 1.96
N GLY A 122 10.20 -12.28 1.55
CA GLY A 122 10.58 -12.15 0.14
C GLY A 122 11.15 -10.76 -0.16
N GLU A 123 11.53 -10.52 -1.40
CA GLU A 123 11.95 -9.20 -1.86
C GLU A 123 10.78 -8.51 -2.58
N PHE A 124 10.56 -7.24 -2.25
CA PHE A 124 9.43 -6.48 -2.77
C PHE A 124 9.88 -5.14 -3.37
N LEU A 125 9.22 -4.75 -4.46
CA LEU A 125 9.07 -3.34 -4.82
C LEU A 125 7.76 -2.84 -4.22
N VAL A 126 7.82 -1.82 -3.37
CA VAL A 126 6.64 -1.20 -2.75
C VAL A 126 6.38 0.11 -3.46
N LEU A 127 5.32 0.13 -4.27
CA LEU A 127 4.83 1.33 -4.94
C LEU A 127 3.80 2.00 -4.04
N THR A 128 4.04 3.25 -3.68
CA THR A 128 3.09 4.09 -2.94
C THR A 128 2.70 5.29 -3.76
N ALA A 129 1.40 5.53 -3.91
CA ALA A 129 0.81 6.58 -4.71
C ALA A 129 -0.20 7.39 -3.90
N GLU A 130 -0.07 8.72 -3.94
CA GLU A 130 -0.84 9.68 -3.13
C GLU A 130 -0.97 11.03 -3.87
N PRO A 131 -2.14 11.69 -3.86
CA PRO A 131 -3.41 11.20 -3.33
C PRO A 131 -4.13 10.28 -4.33
N VAL A 132 -4.80 9.24 -3.82
CA VAL A 132 -5.67 8.33 -4.59
C VAL A 132 -7.01 8.21 -3.87
N ALA A 133 -8.11 8.54 -4.54
CA ALA A 133 -9.44 8.38 -3.97
C ALA A 133 -9.84 6.90 -3.91
N MET A 134 -10.55 6.51 -2.85
CA MET A 134 -10.96 5.13 -2.61
C MET A 134 -12.34 4.81 -3.19
N MET A 135 -13.23 5.79 -3.14
CA MET A 135 -14.63 5.70 -3.58
C MET A 135 -15.02 6.99 -4.32
N ASP A 136 -16.00 6.87 -5.22
CA ASP A 136 -16.67 8.01 -5.86
C ASP A 136 -17.67 8.67 -4.90
N ASP A 137 -18.38 9.69 -5.38
CA ASP A 137 -19.33 10.47 -4.57
C ASP A 137 -20.56 9.64 -4.14
N GLU A 138 -20.82 8.51 -4.82
CA GLU A 138 -21.84 7.53 -4.45
C GLU A 138 -21.31 6.41 -3.53
N GLY A 139 -20.05 6.49 -3.09
CA GLY A 139 -19.44 5.50 -2.21
C GLY A 139 -19.02 4.20 -2.91
N ARG A 140 -18.82 4.22 -4.23
CA ARG A 140 -18.44 3.03 -5.02
C ARG A 140 -16.94 3.06 -5.34
N PRO A 141 -16.20 1.95 -5.14
CA PRO A 141 -14.82 1.87 -5.58
C PRO A 141 -14.75 1.64 -7.10
N ALA A 142 -13.76 2.25 -7.75
CA ALA A 142 -13.51 2.03 -9.19
C ALA A 142 -12.85 0.66 -9.45
N TYR A 143 -11.90 0.25 -8.61
CA TYR A 143 -11.29 -1.08 -8.68
C TYR A 143 -12.02 -2.06 -7.76
N THR A 144 -12.55 -3.12 -8.36
CA THR A 144 -13.26 -4.23 -7.69
C THR A 144 -12.54 -5.57 -7.82
N GLY A 145 -11.32 -5.56 -8.36
CA GLY A 145 -10.49 -6.76 -8.50
C GLY A 145 -9.94 -7.27 -7.16
N PRO A 146 -9.23 -8.41 -7.18
CA PRO A 146 -8.69 -9.01 -5.96
C PRO A 146 -7.59 -8.14 -5.34
N ALA A 147 -7.41 -8.26 -4.03
CA ALA A 147 -6.32 -7.59 -3.31
C ALA A 147 -4.93 -8.17 -3.69
N THR A 148 -4.88 -9.43 -4.12
CA THR A 148 -3.67 -10.08 -4.63
C THR A 148 -3.87 -10.51 -6.07
N VAL A 149 -2.96 -10.08 -6.95
CA VAL A 149 -2.93 -10.47 -8.36
C VAL A 149 -1.70 -11.34 -8.61
N ALA A 150 -1.91 -12.52 -9.17
CA ALA A 150 -0.82 -13.42 -9.53
C ALA A 150 0.03 -12.82 -10.66
N GLY A 151 1.35 -12.95 -10.55
CA GLY A 151 2.29 -12.55 -11.59
C GLY A 151 2.55 -13.67 -12.61
N PRO A 152 3.22 -13.35 -13.72
CA PRO A 152 3.61 -14.34 -14.73
C PRO A 152 4.73 -15.28 -14.25
N GLY A 153 5.39 -14.96 -13.13
CA GLY A 153 6.40 -15.81 -12.50
C GLY A 153 7.79 -15.72 -13.10
N GLY A 154 8.08 -14.74 -13.98
CA GLY A 154 9.44 -14.52 -14.48
C GLY A 154 10.25 -13.69 -13.51
N ALA A 155 9.95 -12.39 -13.48
CA ALA A 155 10.55 -11.40 -12.59
C ALA A 155 9.62 -11.04 -11.42
N ILE A 156 8.30 -11.19 -11.61
CA ILE A 156 7.26 -10.89 -10.62
C ILE A 156 6.42 -12.14 -10.33
N SER A 157 6.33 -12.51 -9.05
CA SER A 157 5.52 -13.64 -8.59
C SER A 157 4.06 -13.24 -8.29
N ARG A 158 3.84 -12.07 -7.70
CA ARG A 158 2.51 -11.49 -7.43
C ARG A 158 2.60 -10.01 -7.06
N ALA A 159 1.48 -9.32 -7.10
CA ALA A 159 1.28 -7.99 -6.52
C ALA A 159 0.19 -8.04 -5.47
N VAL A 160 0.38 -7.35 -4.35
CA VAL A 160 -0.54 -7.29 -3.21
C VAL A 160 -0.84 -5.84 -2.91
N ILE A 161 -2.11 -5.46 -2.88
CA ILE A 161 -2.55 -4.16 -2.38
C ILE A 161 -2.44 -4.20 -0.86
N THR A 162 -1.51 -3.40 -0.31
CA THR A 162 -1.22 -3.32 1.14
C THR A 162 -1.73 -2.03 1.77
N CYS A 163 -2.22 -1.08 0.96
CA CYS A 163 -2.88 0.11 1.47
C CYS A 163 -3.94 0.64 0.51
N ARG A 164 -5.11 0.96 1.06
CA ARG A 164 -6.19 1.74 0.44
C ARG A 164 -6.89 2.58 1.50
N PHE A 165 -6.10 3.35 2.24
CA PHE A 165 -6.56 4.10 3.41
C PHE A 165 -6.06 5.55 3.33
N GLU A 166 -6.86 6.51 3.81
CA GLU A 166 -6.48 7.94 3.91
C GLU A 166 -5.83 8.54 2.65
N ALA A 167 -6.43 8.28 1.49
CA ALA A 167 -5.93 8.70 0.18
C ALA A 167 -4.57 8.10 -0.25
N GLN A 168 -4.08 7.08 0.44
CA GLN A 168 -2.87 6.34 0.10
C GLN A 168 -3.21 5.00 -0.57
N LEU A 169 -2.66 4.79 -1.78
CA LEU A 169 -2.60 3.47 -2.41
C LEU A 169 -1.18 2.92 -2.25
N GLN A 170 -1.07 1.68 -1.76
CA GLN A 170 0.20 0.95 -1.71
C GLN A 170 0.04 -0.43 -2.36
N VAL A 171 0.99 -0.79 -3.22
CA VAL A 171 1.07 -2.08 -3.88
C VAL A 171 2.46 -2.67 -3.68
N ALA A 172 2.55 -3.79 -2.95
CA ALA A 172 3.75 -4.57 -2.78
C ALA A 172 3.87 -5.61 -3.90
N VAL A 173 4.89 -5.47 -4.74
CA VAL A 173 5.18 -6.36 -5.88
C VAL A 173 6.28 -7.32 -5.48
N GLN A 174 5.94 -8.59 -5.31
CA GLN A 174 6.90 -9.61 -4.90
C GLN A 174 7.75 -10.05 -6.09
N LEU A 175 9.05 -9.84 -5.98
CA LEU A 175 10.05 -10.27 -6.96
C LEU A 175 10.33 -11.77 -6.83
N THR A 176 10.76 -12.40 -7.91
CA THR A 176 11.18 -13.81 -7.91
C THR A 176 12.59 -14.03 -7.31
N GLY A 177 13.30 -12.95 -6.99
CA GLY A 177 14.66 -12.96 -6.42
C GLY A 177 15.10 -11.55 -5.98
N ASN A 178 16.41 -11.36 -5.81
CA ASN A 178 17.02 -10.13 -5.30
C ASN A 178 17.77 -9.30 -6.36
N ASN A 179 18.02 -9.84 -7.55
CA ASN A 179 18.85 -9.21 -8.59
C ASN A 179 18.04 -8.48 -9.67
N GLN A 180 16.71 -8.62 -9.65
CA GLN A 180 15.81 -8.00 -10.61
C GLN A 180 16.02 -6.49 -10.61
N ARG A 181 15.98 -5.88 -11.79
CA ARG A 181 16.06 -4.43 -11.96
C ARG A 181 14.70 -3.92 -12.41
N TYR A 182 14.37 -2.68 -12.08
CA TYR A 182 13.12 -2.09 -12.55
C TYR A 182 13.34 -0.73 -13.20
N THR A 183 12.42 -0.39 -14.09
CA THR A 183 12.23 0.95 -14.64
C THR A 183 10.76 1.29 -14.58
N ASP A 184 10.45 2.53 -14.27
CA ASP A 184 9.08 3.03 -14.16
C ASP A 184 8.81 4.21 -15.10
N SER A 185 7.54 4.38 -15.44
CA SER A 185 7.05 5.49 -16.25
C SER A 185 5.57 5.75 -16.00
N THR A 186 5.10 6.90 -16.47
CA THR A 186 3.67 7.21 -16.51
C THR A 186 3.16 7.32 -17.94
N LEU A 187 1.92 6.91 -18.16
CA LEU A 187 1.22 7.07 -19.44
C LEU A 187 -0.07 7.86 -19.22
N THR A 188 -0.55 8.53 -20.27
CA THR A 188 -1.81 9.29 -20.27
C THR A 188 -2.87 8.61 -21.14
N GLY A 189 -4.14 9.01 -20.95
CA GLY A 189 -5.30 8.55 -21.72
C GLY A 189 -5.56 7.03 -21.71
N PRO A 190 -5.95 6.39 -20.58
CA PRO A 190 -6.04 6.88 -19.18
C PRO A 190 -4.70 6.99 -18.47
N GLY A 191 -4.67 7.66 -17.30
CA GLY A 191 -3.49 7.74 -16.45
C GLY A 191 -3.04 6.37 -15.98
N ARG A 192 -1.75 6.04 -16.18
CA ARG A 192 -1.17 4.76 -15.73
C ARG A 192 0.20 4.97 -15.12
N ILE A 193 0.49 4.23 -14.05
CA ILE A 193 1.86 3.97 -13.61
C ILE A 193 2.26 2.60 -14.15
N VAL A 194 3.40 2.54 -14.82
CA VAL A 194 3.94 1.33 -15.42
C VAL A 194 5.28 1.02 -14.78
N VAL A 195 5.46 -0.20 -14.32
CA VAL A 195 6.74 -0.69 -13.79
C VAL A 195 7.13 -1.93 -14.57
N ASP A 196 8.24 -1.84 -15.30
CA ASP A 196 8.88 -2.98 -15.96
C ASP A 196 9.96 -3.54 -15.04
N VAL A 197 9.89 -4.84 -14.79
CA VAL A 197 10.84 -5.56 -13.93
C VAL A 197 11.53 -6.62 -14.76
N LYS A 198 12.86 -6.54 -14.84
CA LYS A 198 13.72 -7.45 -15.60
C LYS A 198 14.36 -8.47 -14.68
N ASN A 199 14.67 -9.65 -15.22
CA ASN A 199 15.44 -10.70 -14.55
C ASN A 199 16.91 -10.33 -14.34
#